data_AF-A0A2V5R6H0-F1
#
_entry.id   AF-A0A2V5R6H0-F1
#
_cell.length_a   1.000
_cell.length_b   1.000
_cell.length_c   1.000
_cell.angle_alpha   90.00
_cell.angle_beta   90.00
_cell.angle_gamma   90.00
#
_symmetry.space_group_name_H-M   'P 1'
#
loop_
_entity.id
_entity.type
_entity.pdbx_description
1 polymer ?
#
loop_
_entity_poly.entity_id
_entity_poly.type
_entity_poly.pdbx_seq_one_letter_code
_entity_poly.pdbx_strand_id
1 'polypeptide(L)'
;MNAFWNFLETLLGLSVEPKDLTFFQISLRAIIVFLATLIMVRLGHKRSLSRKTPFDAILLIILAAVLSRAINGSAAFFATLGGGVVLVMLHRAFAYLAYYSHGFGIFLKGRPDTIVRDGECDFQMMRRNHVSIHDLEEDMRLNGQIDDLSKVRLARVERSGDISFIKK
;
A
#
# COMPACT_ATOMS: atom_id res chain seq x y z
N MET A 1 -13.74 -17.47 -34.88
CA MET A 1 -13.38 -16.39 -33.93
C MET A 1 -14.61 -15.52 -33.74
N ASN A 2 -15.11 -15.39 -32.50
CA ASN A 2 -16.44 -14.82 -32.25
C ASN A 2 -16.45 -13.32 -32.60
N ALA A 3 -17.48 -12.82 -33.28
CA ALA A 3 -17.62 -11.41 -33.67
C ALA A 3 -17.39 -10.43 -32.50
N PHE A 4 -17.74 -10.86 -31.29
CA PHE A 4 -17.49 -10.16 -30.04
C PHE A 4 -16.01 -9.87 -29.76
N TRP A 5 -15.10 -10.82 -30.01
CA TRP A 5 -13.66 -10.64 -29.80
C TRP A 5 -13.06 -9.63 -30.76
N ASN A 6 -13.43 -9.70 -32.04
CA ASN A 6 -12.97 -8.74 -33.05
C ASN A 6 -13.46 -7.32 -32.74
N PHE A 7 -14.70 -7.19 -32.24
CA PHE A 7 -15.23 -5.92 -31.76
C PHE A 7 -14.41 -5.37 -30.59
N LEU A 8 -14.11 -6.20 -29.59
CA LEU A 8 -13.27 -5.83 -28.44
C LEU A 8 -11.84 -5.43 -28.85
N GLU A 9 -11.22 -6.17 -29.76
CA GLU A 9 -9.89 -5.88 -30.29
C GLU A 9 -9.84 -4.52 -30.97
N THR A 10 -10.87 -4.18 -31.74
CA THR A 10 -10.97 -2.89 -32.43
C THR A 10 -11.22 -1.76 -31.43
N LEU A 11 -12.16 -1.97 -30.51
CA LEU A 11 -12.61 -0.97 -29.54
C LEU A 11 -11.51 -0.61 -28.54
N LEU A 12 -10.75 -1.61 -28.10
CA LEU A 12 -9.61 -1.40 -27.20
C LEU A 12 -8.29 -1.24 -27.96
N GLY A 13 -8.22 -1.43 -29.28
CA GLY A 13 -6.96 -1.40 -30.03
C GLY A 13 -5.96 -2.45 -29.58
N LEU A 14 -6.39 -3.67 -29.22
CA LEU A 14 -5.53 -4.70 -28.60
C LEU A 14 -4.38 -5.16 -29.49
N SER A 15 -4.55 -5.04 -30.81
CA SER A 15 -3.57 -5.42 -31.84
C SER A 15 -2.81 -4.21 -32.40
N VAL A 16 -3.02 -3.01 -31.84
CA VAL A 16 -2.42 -1.75 -32.29
C VAL A 16 -1.17 -1.47 -31.46
N GLU A 17 -0.10 -1.01 -32.12
CA GLU A 17 1.11 -0.60 -31.42
C GLU A 17 0.83 0.59 -30.48
N PRO A 18 1.53 0.72 -29.34
CA PRO A 18 1.28 1.78 -28.36
C PRO A 18 1.25 3.20 -28.94
N LYS A 19 2.10 3.47 -29.94
CA LYS A 19 2.25 4.78 -30.60
C LYS A 19 1.06 5.16 -31.48
N ASP A 20 0.30 4.17 -31.94
CA ASP A 20 -0.81 4.33 -32.89
C ASP A 20 -2.19 4.28 -32.19
N LEU A 21 -2.21 4.19 -30.86
CA LEU A 21 -3.44 4.20 -30.08
C LEU A 21 -4.13 5.55 -30.16
N THR A 22 -5.40 5.53 -30.52
CA THR A 22 -6.23 6.73 -30.55
C THR A 22 -6.56 7.22 -29.13
N PHE A 23 -6.82 8.53 -28.99
CA PHE A 23 -7.29 9.11 -27.73
C PHE A 23 -8.50 8.37 -27.15
N PHE A 24 -9.43 7.94 -28.03
CA PHE A 24 -10.62 7.19 -27.62
C PHE A 24 -10.25 5.82 -27.03
N GLN A 25 -9.38 5.06 -27.70
CA GLN A 25 -8.92 3.74 -27.21
C GLN A 25 -8.20 3.86 -25.86
N ILE A 26 -7.32 4.85 -25.69
CA ILE A 26 -6.62 5.10 -24.42
C ILE A 26 -7.61 5.46 -23.31
N SER A 27 -8.56 6.35 -23.60
CA SER A 27 -9.57 6.77 -22.63
C SER A 27 -10.44 5.60 -22.17
N LEU A 28 -10.86 4.74 -23.11
CA LEU A 28 -11.66 3.56 -22.77
C LEU A 28 -10.87 2.55 -21.95
N ARG A 29 -9.61 2.27 -22.32
CA ARG A 29 -8.70 1.43 -21.52
C ARG A 29 -8.54 1.99 -20.10
N ALA A 30 -8.35 3.30 -19.96
CA ALA A 30 -8.21 3.95 -18.66
C ALA A 30 -9.45 3.76 -17.78
N ILE A 31 -10.66 3.92 -18.35
CA ILE A 31 -11.92 3.70 -17.63
C ILE A 31 -12.03 2.24 -17.16
N ILE A 32 -11.76 1.27 -18.04
CA ILE A 32 -11.83 -0.16 -17.69
C ILE A 32 -10.79 -0.51 -16.63
N VAL A 33 -9.55 -0.06 -16.79
CA VAL A 33 -8.48 -0.30 -15.81
C VAL A 33 -8.81 0.36 -14.48
N PHE A 34 -9.38 1.56 -14.45
CA PHE A 34 -9.80 2.22 -13.21
C PHE A 34 -10.87 1.38 -12.48
N LEU A 35 -11.93 0.96 -13.17
CA LEU A 35 -12.98 0.13 -12.59
C LEU A 35 -12.44 -1.22 -12.11
N ALA A 36 -11.60 -1.87 -12.91
CA ALA A 36 -10.95 -3.12 -12.55
C ALA A 36 -10.06 -2.95 -11.32
N THR A 37 -9.25 -1.89 -11.27
CA THR A 37 -8.40 -1.57 -10.10
C THR A 37 -9.25 -1.33 -8.87
N LEU A 38 -10.36 -0.59 -8.99
CA LEU A 38 -11.28 -0.34 -7.89
C LEU A 38 -11.85 -1.64 -7.33
N ILE A 39 -12.25 -2.58 -8.20
CA ILE A 39 -12.72 -3.92 -7.80
C ILE A 39 -11.59 -4.68 -7.11
N MET A 40 -10.40 -4.76 -7.74
CA MET A 40 -9.24 -5.47 -7.19
C MET A 40 -8.89 -4.94 -5.79
N VAL A 41 -8.78 -3.62 -5.65
CA VAL A 41 -8.45 -2.96 -4.40
C VAL A 41 -9.54 -3.17 -3.35
N ARG A 42 -10.83 -3.22 -3.73
CA ARG A 42 -11.95 -3.48 -2.81
C ARG A 42 -12.03 -4.95 -2.36
N LEU A 43 -11.58 -5.88 -3.19
CA LEU A 43 -11.34 -7.27 -2.81
C LEU A 43 -10.11 -7.39 -1.89
N GLY A 44 -9.14 -6.50 -2.08
CA GLY A 44 -8.10 -6.19 -1.09
C GLY A 44 -8.73 -5.69 0.21
N HIS A 45 -8.31 -6.26 1.35
CA HIS A 45 -8.96 -5.99 2.64
C HIS A 45 -9.03 -4.48 2.97
N LYS A 46 -10.17 -4.01 3.52
CA LYS A 46 -10.42 -2.59 3.91
C LYS A 46 -9.28 -1.91 4.70
N ARG A 47 -8.46 -2.70 5.40
CA ARG A 47 -7.32 -2.22 6.21
C ARG A 47 -6.09 -1.81 5.37
N SER A 48 -5.96 -2.29 4.14
CA SER A 48 -4.77 -2.09 3.28
C SER A 48 -4.72 -0.70 2.61
N LEU A 49 -5.89 -0.10 2.31
CA LEU A 49 -5.94 1.18 1.58
C LEU A 49 -5.61 2.41 2.44
N SER A 50 -5.81 2.31 3.76
CA SER A 50 -5.36 3.37 4.68
C SER A 50 -3.87 3.11 4.89
N ARG A 51 -3.03 3.78 4.09
CA ARG A 51 -1.55 3.66 4.10
C ARG A 51 -1.03 3.57 5.53
N LYS A 52 -0.66 2.36 5.97
CA LYS A 52 -0.16 2.13 7.33
C LYS A 52 0.96 1.10 7.41
N THR A 53 1.35 0.47 6.31
CA THR A 53 2.53 -0.40 6.31
C THR A 53 3.31 -0.26 5.00
N PRO A 54 4.64 -0.41 5.03
CA PRO A 54 5.46 -0.49 3.81
C PRO A 54 4.99 -1.58 2.84
N PHE A 55 4.49 -2.70 3.38
CA PHE A 55 3.94 -3.81 2.60
C PHE A 55 2.77 -3.38 1.70
N ASP A 56 1.81 -2.62 2.24
CA ASP A 56 0.68 -2.10 1.46
C ASP A 56 1.16 -1.07 0.40
N ALA A 57 2.17 -0.25 0.74
CA ALA A 57 2.71 0.74 -0.18
C ALA A 57 3.41 0.10 -1.39
N ILE A 58 4.19 -0.96 -1.17
CA ILE A 58 4.85 -1.74 -2.24
C ILE A 58 3.81 -2.33 -3.20
N LEU A 59 2.71 -2.90 -2.67
CA LEU A 59 1.62 -3.40 -3.51
C LEU A 59 1.08 -2.30 -4.42
N LEU A 60 0.74 -1.12 -3.87
CA LEU A 60 0.15 -0.03 -4.64
C LEU A 60 1.09 0.47 -5.74
N ILE A 61 2.39 0.57 -5.46
CA ILE A 61 3.40 1.01 -6.43
C ILE A 61 3.50 0.00 -7.58
N ILE A 62 3.66 -1.29 -7.26
CA ILE A 62 3.79 -2.33 -8.29
C ILE A 62 2.48 -2.46 -9.08
N LEU A 63 1.32 -2.45 -8.41
CA LEU A 63 0.02 -2.53 -9.06
C LEU A 63 -0.20 -1.35 -10.01
N ALA A 64 0.10 -0.13 -9.58
CA ALA A 64 0.01 1.06 -10.43
C ALA A 64 0.94 0.96 -11.65
N ALA A 65 2.20 0.54 -11.45
CA ALA A 65 3.17 0.36 -12.53
C ALA A 65 2.73 -0.72 -13.54
N VAL A 66 2.20 -1.84 -13.05
CA VAL A 66 1.68 -2.93 -13.90
C VAL A 66 0.48 -2.43 -14.70
N LEU A 67 -0.53 -1.84 -14.04
CA LEU A 67 -1.78 -1.44 -14.69
C LEU A 67 -1.63 -0.23 -15.61
N SER A 68 -0.65 0.64 -15.37
CA SER A 68 -0.29 1.73 -16.30
C SER A 68 0.05 1.18 -17.70
N ARG A 69 0.69 0.00 -17.78
CA ARG A 69 1.02 -0.65 -19.06
C ARG A 69 -0.20 -1.15 -19.83
N ALA A 70 -1.29 -1.49 -19.14
CA ALA A 70 -2.55 -1.83 -19.79
C ALA A 70 -3.19 -0.59 -20.44
N ILE A 71 -3.08 0.58 -19.80
CA ILE A 71 -3.64 1.83 -20.32
C ILE A 71 -2.87 2.29 -21.55
N ASN A 72 -1.54 2.40 -21.46
CA ASN A 72 -0.71 2.89 -22.55
C ASN A 72 -0.41 1.85 -23.65
N GLY A 73 -0.82 0.60 -23.44
CA GLY A 73 -0.67 -0.48 -24.42
C GLY A 73 0.71 -1.08 -24.57
N SER A 74 1.68 -0.70 -23.74
CA SER A 74 3.02 -1.29 -23.73
C SER A 74 3.07 -2.77 -23.33
N ALA A 75 1.96 -3.32 -22.80
CA ALA A 75 1.81 -4.73 -22.52
C ALA A 75 0.39 -5.22 -22.88
N ALA A 76 0.25 -6.53 -23.07
CA ALA A 76 -1.02 -7.16 -23.39
C ALA A 76 -2.08 -6.87 -22.31
N PHE A 77 -3.22 -6.31 -22.71
CA PHE A 77 -4.24 -5.75 -21.81
C PHE A 77 -4.76 -6.77 -20.79
N PHE A 78 -5.28 -7.92 -21.26
CA PHE A 78 -5.85 -8.94 -20.38
C PHE A 78 -4.80 -9.65 -19.52
N ALA A 79 -3.61 -9.90 -20.05
CA ALA A 79 -2.51 -10.48 -19.28
C ALA A 79 -2.05 -9.54 -18.16
N THR A 80 -2.01 -8.23 -18.43
CA THR A 80 -1.66 -7.20 -17.45
C THR A 80 -2.72 -7.09 -16.35
N LEU A 81 -4.01 -7.09 -16.72
CA LEU A 81 -5.10 -7.15 -15.74
C LEU A 81 -5.04 -8.42 -14.90
N GLY A 82 -4.82 -9.58 -15.52
CA GLY A 82 -4.63 -10.86 -14.83
C GLY A 82 -3.46 -10.82 -13.85
N GLY A 83 -2.33 -10.24 -14.25
CA GLY A 83 -1.17 -10.01 -13.38
C GLY A 83 -1.51 -9.12 -12.17
N GLY A 84 -2.31 -8.07 -12.38
CA GLY A 84 -2.83 -7.23 -11.30
C GLY A 84 -3.70 -8.02 -10.30
N VAL A 85 -4.59 -8.88 -10.80
CA VAL A 85 -5.40 -9.76 -9.94
C VAL A 85 -4.52 -10.70 -9.12
N VAL A 86 -3.54 -11.35 -9.76
CA VAL A 86 -2.61 -12.26 -9.07
C VAL A 86 -1.83 -11.53 -7.99
N LEU A 87 -1.35 -10.32 -8.25
CA LEU A 87 -0.62 -9.52 -7.27
C LEU A 87 -1.48 -9.20 -6.04
N VAL A 88 -2.75 -8.81 -6.25
CA VAL A 88 -3.69 -8.54 -5.15
C VAL A 88 -4.04 -9.81 -4.38
N MET A 89 -4.23 -10.94 -5.06
CA MET A 89 -4.48 -12.23 -4.42
C MET A 89 -3.28 -12.72 -3.61
N LEU A 90 -2.06 -12.52 -4.11
CA LEU A 90 -0.83 -12.84 -3.38
C LEU A 90 -0.69 -11.97 -2.12
N HIS A 91 -0.91 -10.67 -2.26
CA HIS A 91 -0.91 -9.76 -1.11
C HIS A 91 -1.96 -10.17 -0.07
N ARG A 92 -3.15 -10.57 -0.52
CA ARG A 92 -4.22 -11.09 0.33
C ARG A 92 -3.81 -12.38 1.04
N ALA A 93 -3.17 -13.31 0.34
CA ALA A 93 -2.66 -14.54 0.91
C ALA A 93 -1.61 -14.25 1.99
N PHE A 94 -0.63 -13.38 1.73
CA PHE A 94 0.36 -12.98 2.73
C PHE A 94 -0.27 -12.30 3.94
N ALA A 95 -1.26 -11.43 3.74
CA ALA A 95 -1.98 -10.82 4.85
C ALA A 95 -2.74 -11.87 5.70
N TYR A 96 -3.29 -12.91 5.06
CA TYR A 96 -3.93 -14.03 5.75
C TYR A 96 -2.91 -14.89 6.50
N LEU A 97 -1.76 -15.23 5.91
CA LEU A 97 -0.68 -15.95 6.59
C LEU A 97 -0.14 -15.15 7.80
N ALA A 98 0.01 -13.84 7.65
CA ALA A 98 0.44 -12.93 8.71
C ALA A 98 -0.56 -12.82 9.87
N TYR A 99 -1.82 -13.20 9.65
CA TYR A 99 -2.82 -13.27 10.72
C TYR A 99 -2.63 -14.53 11.57
N TYR A 100 -2.32 -15.68 10.96
CA TYR A 100 -2.11 -16.94 11.69
C TYR A 100 -0.70 -17.08 12.29
N SER A 101 0.32 -16.54 11.62
CA SER A 101 1.70 -16.63 12.07
C SER A 101 2.20 -15.29 12.57
N HIS A 102 2.41 -15.19 13.89
CA HIS A 102 2.94 -13.98 14.52
C HIS A 102 4.33 -13.63 13.99
N GLY A 103 5.21 -14.62 13.80
CA GLY A 103 6.54 -14.43 13.24
C GLY A 103 6.50 -13.91 11.81
N PHE A 104 5.65 -14.49 10.95
CA PHE A 104 5.47 -14.01 9.58
C PHE A 104 4.87 -12.59 9.54
N GLY A 105 3.95 -12.30 10.46
CA GLY A 105 3.40 -10.95 10.62
C GLY A 105 4.46 -9.92 11.03
N ILE A 106 5.38 -10.28 11.91
CA ILE A 106 6.52 -9.42 12.28
C ILE A 106 7.48 -9.26 11.11
N PHE A 107 7.80 -10.32 10.37
CA PHE A 107 8.67 -10.24 9.20
C PHE A 107 8.09 -9.31 8.13
N LEU A 108 6.80 -9.41 7.84
CA LEU A 108 6.15 -8.68 6.77
C LEU A 108 5.80 -7.23 7.13
N LYS A 109 5.36 -6.99 8.38
CA LYS A 109 4.81 -5.69 8.82
C LYS A 109 5.60 -5.05 9.95
N GLY A 110 6.67 -5.67 10.42
CA GLY A 110 7.39 -5.24 11.61
C GLY A 110 6.63 -5.52 12.90
N ARG A 111 7.23 -5.07 14.00
CA ARG A 111 6.63 -5.10 15.34
C ARG A 111 6.62 -3.68 15.91
N PRO A 112 5.59 -3.32 16.68
CA PRO A 112 5.59 -2.05 17.38
C PRO A 112 6.54 -2.11 18.58
N ASP A 113 7.49 -1.18 18.67
CA ASP A 113 8.46 -1.08 19.75
C ASP A 113 8.10 0.10 20.67
N THR A 114 8.15 -0.11 21.99
CA THR A 114 7.93 0.97 22.97
C THR A 114 9.20 1.79 23.10
N ILE A 115 9.08 3.12 22.99
CA ILE A 115 10.19 4.06 23.08
C ILE A 115 10.06 5.02 24.27
N VAL A 116 8.87 5.18 24.84
CA VAL A 116 8.64 5.93 26.09
C VAL A 116 7.69 5.15 26.99
N ARG A 117 8.00 5.09 28.28
CA ARG A 117 7.13 4.54 29.32
C ARG A 117 7.10 5.47 30.52
N ASP A 118 5.91 5.93 30.90
CA ASP A 118 5.65 6.77 32.07
C ASP A 118 6.47 8.06 32.16
N GLY A 119 6.93 8.58 31.02
CA GLY A 119 7.74 9.79 30.89
C GLY A 119 9.23 9.53 30.74
N GLU A 120 9.67 8.27 30.77
CA GLU A 120 11.06 7.87 30.59
C GLU A 120 11.31 7.31 29.19
N CYS A 121 12.33 7.83 28.52
CA CYS A 121 12.75 7.38 27.19
C CYS A 121 13.58 6.10 27.26
N ASP A 122 13.23 5.11 26.44
CA ASP A 122 14.07 3.95 26.15
C ASP A 122 15.00 4.30 24.98
N PHE A 123 16.16 4.88 25.31
CA PHE A 123 17.17 5.27 24.32
C PHE A 123 17.69 4.10 23.48
N GLN A 124 17.66 2.86 24.01
CA GLN A 124 18.08 1.69 23.25
C GLN A 124 17.06 1.37 22.15
N MET A 125 15.76 1.41 22.46
CA MET A 125 14.69 1.21 21.47
C MET A 125 14.59 2.37 20.49
N MET A 126 14.78 3.60 20.94
CA MET A 126 14.87 4.78 20.06
C MET A 126 16.00 4.64 19.05
N ARG A 127 17.22 4.28 19.51
CA ARG A 127 18.37 4.05 18.62
C ARG A 127 18.12 2.91 17.63
N ARG A 128 17.47 1.83 18.07
CA ARG A 128 17.12 0.69 17.19
C ARG A 128 16.13 1.09 16.10
N ASN A 129 15.23 2.02 16.38
CA ASN A 129 14.22 2.51 15.45
C ASN A 129 14.66 3.78 14.70
N HIS A 130 15.91 4.23 14.88
CA HIS A 130 16.44 5.46 14.29
C HIS A 130 15.61 6.71 14.61
N VAL A 131 15.00 6.75 15.81
CA VAL A 131 14.22 7.89 16.31
C VAL A 131 15.12 8.71 17.24
N SER A 132 15.34 9.98 16.93
CA SER A 132 16.02 10.93 17.82
C SER A 132 15.06 11.54 18.84
N ILE A 133 15.59 12.21 19.86
CA ILE A 133 14.77 13.02 20.78
C ILE A 133 14.01 14.10 20.02
N HIS A 134 14.64 14.73 19.02
CA HIS A 134 14.00 15.79 18.25
C HIS A 134 12.81 15.28 17.43
N ASP A 135 12.93 14.08 16.85
CA ASP A 135 11.83 13.42 16.12
C ASP A 135 10.67 13.10 17.09
N LEU A 136 10.99 12.56 18.27
CA LEU A 136 9.99 12.27 19.30
C LEU A 136 9.25 13.53 19.75
N GLU A 137 9.97 14.61 20.06
CA GLU A 137 9.38 15.88 20.47
C GLU A 137 8.55 16.53 19.36
N GLU A 138 8.99 16.42 18.10
CA GLU A 138 8.21 16.87 16.94
C GLU A 138 6.88 16.10 16.83
N ASP A 139 6.93 14.77 16.89
CA ASP A 139 5.74 13.92 16.83
C ASP A 139 4.82 14.13 18.05
N MET A 140 5.37 14.40 19.23
CA MET A 140 4.59 14.78 20.40
C MET A 140 3.76 16.05 20.15
N ARG A 141 4.32 17.04 19.45
CA ARG A 141 3.62 18.29 19.12
C ARG A 141 2.60 18.08 18.00
N LEU A 142 3.01 17.47 16.89
CA LEU A 142 2.18 17.32 15.68
C LEU A 142 1.05 16.30 15.89
N ASN A 143 1.38 15.13 16.45
CA ASN A 143 0.48 13.98 16.52
C ASN A 143 -0.06 13.75 17.94
N GLY A 144 0.73 14.03 18.97
CA GLY A 144 0.32 13.87 20.37
C GLY A 144 -0.47 15.03 20.95
N GLN A 145 -0.25 16.26 20.45
CA GLN A 145 -0.65 17.51 21.12
C GLN A 145 -0.17 17.52 22.59
N ILE A 146 1.11 17.22 22.78
CA ILE A 146 1.79 17.15 24.07
C ILE A 146 3.04 18.03 23.99
N ASP A 147 3.22 18.85 25.02
CA ASP A 147 4.35 19.77 25.19
C ASP A 147 5.37 19.27 26.22
N ASP A 148 4.99 18.28 27.03
CA ASP A 148 5.79 17.74 28.13
C ASP A 148 5.78 16.21 28.13
N LEU A 149 6.97 15.61 28.05
CA LEU A 149 7.19 14.17 28.05
C LEU A 149 6.65 13.51 29.32
N SER A 150 6.64 14.22 30.45
CA SER A 150 6.14 13.70 31.72
C SER A 150 4.66 13.29 31.67
N LYS A 151 3.89 13.88 30.74
CA LYS A 151 2.46 13.60 30.50
C LYS A 151 2.24 12.35 29.64
N VAL A 152 3.29 11.76 29.08
CA VAL A 152 3.23 10.55 28.25
C VAL A 152 3.28 9.31 29.14
N ARG A 153 2.23 8.48 29.07
CA ARG A 153 2.19 7.15 29.72
C ARG A 153 2.90 6.11 28.86
N LEU A 154 2.68 6.16 27.54
CA LEU A 154 3.27 5.21 26.60
C LEU A 154 3.48 5.89 25.24
N ALA A 155 4.66 5.77 24.67
CA ALA A 155 4.88 6.04 23.25
C ALA A 155 5.46 4.82 22.54
N ARG A 156 4.98 4.54 21.34
CA ARG A 156 5.41 3.39 20.53
C ARG A 156 5.67 3.80 19.09
N VAL A 157 6.76 3.29 18.53
CA VAL A 157 6.92 3.27 17.07
C VAL A 157 6.01 2.14 16.56
N GLU A 158 5.01 2.49 15.77
CA GLU A 158 4.05 1.56 15.20
C GLU A 158 4.62 0.86 13.95
N ARG A 159 3.90 -0.15 13.47
CA ARG A 159 4.26 -0.88 12.22
C ARG A 159 4.30 0.00 10.97
N SER A 160 3.67 1.18 11.02
CA SER A 160 3.76 2.19 9.97
C SER A 160 5.07 2.97 9.98
N GLY A 161 5.77 2.99 11.12
CA GLY A 161 6.85 3.94 11.42
C GLY A 161 6.38 5.16 12.20
N ASP A 162 5.07 5.41 12.29
CA ASP A 162 4.52 6.54 13.05
C ASP A 162 4.69 6.32 14.56
N ILE A 163 4.86 7.41 15.32
CA ILE A 163 4.86 7.34 16.78
C ILE A 163 3.43 7.54 17.30
N SER A 164 2.93 6.56 18.05
CA SER A 164 1.66 6.66 18.77
C SER A 164 1.92 7.08 20.23
N PHE A 165 1.03 7.90 20.78
CA PHE A 165 1.11 8.40 22.16
C PHE A 165 -0.14 8.06 22.95
N ILE A 166 0.05 7.65 24.21
CA ILE A 166 -1.01 7.52 25.20
C ILE A 166 -0.67 8.43 26.38
N LYS A 167 -1.56 9.38 26.68
CA LYS A 167 -1.41 10.31 27.81
C LYS A 167 -1.69 9.61 29.15
N LYS A 168 -1.16 10.19 30.22
CA LYS A 168 -1.53 9.83 31.60
C LYS A 168 -2.97 10.22 31.90
#